data_AF-A0A975B919-F1
#
_entry.id   AF-A0A975B919-F1
#
_cell.length_a   1.000
_cell.length_b   1.000
_cell.length_c   1.000
_cell.angle_alpha   90.00
_cell.angle_beta   90.00
_cell.angle_gamma   90.00
#
_symmetry.space_group_name_H-M   'P 1'
#
loop_
_entity.id
_entity.type
_entity.pdbx_description
1 polymer ?
#
loop_
_entity_poly.entity_id
_entity_poly.type
_entity_poly.pdbx_seq_one_letter_code
_entity_poly.pdbx_strand_id
1 'polypeptide(L)'
;MGEILTEGELEFDFRDAVLSCQLDKQGKHKMAHCMKAVDFIVEWTDEFWFVEVKDPSCSTIPDNLKSDKVDEFAAKIKNRRLFSHELGPKLKDSFFIQSLITQCGIDEKN
;
A
#
# COMPACT_ATOMS: atom_id res chain seq x y z
N MET A 1 -12.44 12.49 4.60
CA MET A 1 -12.02 12.41 6.01
C MET A 1 -11.32 11.07 6.16
N GLY A 2 -10.24 11.00 6.93
CA GLY A 2 -9.53 9.75 7.17
C GLY A 2 -10.40 8.69 7.85
N GLU A 3 -10.00 7.44 7.69
CA GLU A 3 -10.74 6.25 8.12
C GLU A 3 -9.79 5.23 8.75
N ILE A 4 -10.37 4.18 9.35
CA ILE A 4 -9.63 3.00 9.75
C ILE A 4 -9.46 2.11 8.51
N LEU A 5 -8.23 1.79 8.16
CA LEU A 5 -7.89 0.93 7.02
C LEU A 5 -7.37 -0.42 7.52
N THR A 6 -7.63 -1.47 6.74
CA THR A 6 -7.23 -2.84 7.07
C THR A 6 -6.49 -3.48 5.91
N GLU A 7 -5.38 -4.14 6.20
CA GLU A 7 -4.65 -4.98 5.24
C GLU A 7 -4.32 -6.32 5.90
N GLY A 8 -4.83 -7.41 5.31
CA GLY A 8 -4.80 -8.72 5.94
C GLY A 8 -5.43 -8.71 7.34
N GLU A 9 -4.60 -8.97 8.35
CA GLU A 9 -4.99 -9.08 9.77
C GLU A 9 -4.62 -7.83 10.58
N LEU A 10 -4.06 -6.81 9.92
CA LEU A 10 -3.59 -5.58 10.55
C LEU A 10 -4.59 -4.44 10.32
N GLU A 11 -4.80 -3.65 11.38
CA GLU A 11 -5.63 -2.44 11.37
C GLU A 11 -4.75 -1.21 11.56
N PHE A 12 -5.03 -0.16 10.80
CA PHE A 12 -4.32 1.11 10.82
C PHE A 12 -5.33 2.25 10.98
N ASP A 13 -5.18 3.02 12.05
CA ASP A 13 -6.05 4.14 12.36
C ASP A 13 -5.52 5.44 11.74
N PHE A 14 -6.18 5.90 10.68
CA PHE A 14 -5.88 7.18 10.01
C PHE A 14 -7.02 8.18 10.15
N ARG A 15 -7.87 8.07 11.18
CA ARG A 15 -9.03 8.96 11.35
C ARG A 15 -8.68 10.45 11.45
N ASP A 16 -7.48 10.77 11.91
CA ASP A 16 -6.98 12.15 11.99
C ASP A 16 -6.45 12.69 10.66
N ALA A 17 -6.34 11.85 9.63
CA ALA A 17 -5.93 12.27 8.29
C ALA A 17 -7.03 13.08 7.59
N VAL A 18 -6.62 13.94 6.65
CA VAL A 18 -7.55 14.66 5.77
C VAL A 18 -8.32 13.65 4.91
N LEU A 19 -7.58 12.68 4.36
CA LEU A 19 -8.10 11.59 3.55
C LEU A 19 -7.23 10.35 3.70
N SER A 20 -7.84 9.17 3.63
CA SER A 20 -7.13 7.89 3.58
C SER A 20 -7.82 7.00 2.56
N CYS A 21 -7.05 6.37 1.68
CA CYS A 21 -7.56 5.57 0.57
C CYS A 21 -6.80 4.24 0.49
N GLN A 22 -7.52 3.14 0.31
CA GLN A 22 -6.94 1.83 -0.02
C GLN A 22 -7.00 1.62 -1.53
N LEU A 23 -5.82 1.46 -2.16
CA LEU A 23 -5.73 1.35 -3.62
C LEU A 23 -5.96 -0.07 -4.14
N ASP A 24 -5.71 -1.11 -3.32
CA ASP A 24 -5.76 -2.52 -3.76
C ASP A 24 -7.09 -3.24 -3.47
N LYS A 25 -8.19 -2.51 -3.23
CA LYS A 25 -9.51 -3.16 -3.07
C LYS A 25 -10.04 -3.65 -4.43
N GLN A 26 -9.84 -4.95 -4.65
CA GLN A 26 -10.43 -5.83 -5.67
C GLN A 26 -11.20 -5.13 -6.81
N GLY A 27 -10.54 -5.01 -7.96
CA GLY A 27 -11.21 -4.90 -9.26
C GLY A 27 -11.42 -3.49 -9.84
N LYS A 28 -11.04 -2.41 -9.15
CA LYS A 28 -11.22 -1.04 -9.68
C LYS A 28 -10.16 -0.57 -10.68
N HIS A 29 -9.00 -1.21 -10.76
CA HIS A 29 -7.94 -0.78 -11.67
C HIS A 29 -7.66 -1.79 -12.77
N LYS A 30 -8.27 -1.60 -13.94
CA LYS A 30 -7.88 -2.29 -15.19
C LYS A 30 -6.39 -2.11 -15.56
N MET A 31 -5.71 -1.17 -14.90
CA MET A 31 -4.27 -0.90 -15.04
C MET A 31 -3.37 -1.71 -14.09
N ALA A 32 -3.94 -2.52 -13.18
CA ALA A 32 -3.19 -3.35 -12.22
C ALA A 32 -2.26 -4.39 -12.89
N HIS A 33 -2.50 -4.74 -14.16
CA HIS A 33 -1.61 -5.62 -14.91
C HIS A 33 -0.29 -4.92 -15.33
N CYS A 34 -0.28 -3.59 -15.42
CA CYS A 34 0.89 -2.82 -15.90
C CYS A 34 1.58 -1.99 -14.81
N MET A 35 0.92 -1.77 -13.67
CA MET A 35 1.40 -0.90 -12.59
C MET A 35 1.13 -1.53 -11.23
N LYS A 36 2.06 -1.34 -10.29
CA LYS A 36 1.92 -1.82 -8.91
C LYS A 36 1.65 -0.63 -7.99
N ALA A 37 0.57 -0.66 -7.23
CA ALA A 37 0.28 0.39 -6.25
C ALA A 37 0.77 -0.02 -4.85
N VAL A 38 1.02 0.96 -3.98
CA VAL A 38 1.04 0.76 -2.53
C VAL A 38 -0.36 0.44 -2.01
N ASP A 39 -0.45 -0.14 -0.82
CA ASP A 39 -1.74 -0.55 -0.24
C ASP A 39 -2.60 0.67 0.11
N PHE A 40 -2.00 1.69 0.74
CA PHE A 40 -2.71 2.92 1.14
C PHE A 40 -2.04 4.21 0.65
N ILE A 41 -2.87 5.21 0.34
CA ILE A 41 -2.47 6.63 0.29
C ILE A 41 -3.18 7.35 1.43
N VAL A 42 -2.41 8.06 2.26
CA VAL A 42 -2.93 8.87 3.36
C VAL A 42 -2.49 10.32 3.15
N GLU A 43 -3.45 11.22 3.12
CA GLU A 43 -3.24 12.66 2.99
C GLU A 43 -3.39 13.31 4.35
N TRP A 44 -2.33 13.98 4.78
CA TRP A 44 -2.30 14.84 5.95
C TRP A 44 -2.33 16.31 5.51
N THR A 45 -2.39 17.24 6.46
CA THR A 45 -2.45 18.67 6.14
C THR A 45 -1.26 19.17 5.30
N ASP A 46 -0.06 18.64 5.56
CA ASP A 46 1.18 19.13 4.95
C ASP A 46 1.97 18.05 4.18
N GLU A 47 1.46 16.81 4.11
CA GLU A 47 2.20 15.69 3.53
C GLU A 47 1.31 14.54 3.03
N PHE A 48 1.88 13.71 2.17
CA PHE A 48 1.28 12.46 1.70
C PHE A 48 2.12 11.28 2.13
N TRP A 49 1.47 10.26 2.68
CA TRP A 49 2.07 8.98 2.98
C TRP A 49 1.61 7.93 1.97
N PHE A 50 2.58 7.27 1.34
CA PHE A 50 2.38 6.11 0.50
C PHE A 50 2.80 4.88 1.30
N VAL A 51 1.83 4.08 1.74
CA VAL A 51 2.05 3.02 2.74
C VAL A 51 1.90 1.65 2.08
N GLU A 52 2.99 0.89 2.12
CA GLU A 52 3.00 -0.54 1.78
C GLU A 52 3.16 -1.36 3.07
N VAL A 53 2.27 -2.31 3.29
CA VAL A 53 2.23 -3.18 4.45
C VAL A 53 2.88 -4.53 4.11
N LYS A 54 3.77 -5.00 4.97
CA LYS A 54 4.35 -6.34 4.91
C LYS A 54 4.20 -7.00 6.28
N ASP A 55 3.41 -8.06 6.34
CA ASP A 55 3.21 -8.86 7.54
C ASP A 55 3.84 -10.26 7.37
N PRO A 56 5.12 -10.46 7.73
CA PRO A 56 5.75 -11.78 7.68
C PRO A 56 5.26 -12.72 8.81
N SER A 57 4.40 -12.25 9.72
CA SER A 57 3.84 -13.01 10.83
C SER A 57 2.38 -13.43 10.63
N CYS A 58 1.75 -13.00 9.53
CA CYS A 58 0.36 -13.27 9.19
C CYS A 58 -0.03 -14.73 9.44
N SER A 59 -1.20 -14.96 10.05
CA SER A 59 -1.66 -16.29 10.44
C SER A 59 -1.88 -17.23 9.24
N THR A 60 -2.08 -16.66 8.05
CA THR A 60 -2.23 -17.41 6.79
C THR A 60 -0.93 -18.07 6.33
N ILE A 61 0.23 -17.64 6.83
CA ILE A 61 1.53 -18.25 6.54
C ILE A 61 1.67 -19.52 7.38
N PRO A 62 1.93 -20.70 6.77
CA PRO A 62 2.19 -21.93 7.53
C PRO A 62 3.32 -21.76 8.54
N ASP A 63 3.14 -22.29 9.76
CA ASP A 63 4.10 -22.10 10.86
C ASP A 63 5.53 -22.53 10.51
N ASN A 64 5.67 -23.59 9.72
CA ASN A 64 6.96 -24.09 9.26
C ASN A 64 7.68 -23.17 8.25
N LEU A 65 7.02 -22.12 7.76
CA LEU A 65 7.56 -21.14 6.80
C LEU A 65 7.69 -19.72 7.39
N LYS A 66 7.17 -19.47 8.60
CA LYS A 66 7.18 -18.13 9.20
C LYS A 66 8.60 -17.60 9.42
N SER A 67 9.51 -18.42 9.95
CA SER A 67 10.91 -18.04 10.13
C SER A 67 11.55 -17.62 8.80
N ASP A 68 11.35 -18.42 7.76
CA ASP A 68 11.93 -18.17 6.44
C ASP A 68 11.39 -16.87 5.82
N LYS A 69 10.10 -16.56 6.05
CA LYS A 69 9.48 -15.31 5.57
C LYS A 69 10.00 -14.09 6.29
N VAL A 70 10.21 -14.18 7.61
CA VAL A 70 10.85 -13.12 8.38
C VAL A 70 12.28 -12.89 7.91
N ASP A 71 13.05 -13.96 7.70
CA ASP A 71 14.43 -13.87 7.23
C ASP A 71 14.53 -13.32 5.80
N GLU A 72 13.63 -13.73 4.90
CA GLU A 72 13.52 -13.19 3.54
C GLU A 72 13.28 -11.67 3.59
N PHE A 73 12.33 -11.22 4.41
CA PHE A 73 12.01 -9.81 4.57
C PHE A 73 13.20 -9.03 5.15
N ALA A 74 13.84 -9.53 6.21
CA ALA A 74 15.02 -8.93 6.80
C ALA A 74 16.18 -8.82 5.81
N ALA A 75 16.38 -9.84 4.97
CA ALA A 75 17.39 -9.82 3.91
C ALA A 75 17.10 -8.71 2.87
N LYS A 76 15.83 -8.54 2.45
CA LYS A 76 15.41 -7.48 1.52
C LYS A 76 15.64 -6.07 2.07
N ILE A 77 15.48 -5.87 3.38
CA ILE A 77 15.81 -4.60 4.04
C ILE A 77 17.33 -4.39 3.97
N LYS A 78 18.13 -5.37 4.43
CA LYS A 78 19.59 -5.26 4.52
C LYS A 78 20.25 -4.99 3.17
N ASN A 79 19.79 -5.65 2.11
CA ASN A 79 20.35 -5.50 0.76
C ASN A 79 19.71 -4.38 -0.06
N ARG A 80 18.86 -3.53 0.54
CA ARG A 80 18.14 -2.41 -0.10
C ARG A 80 17.25 -2.81 -1.28
N ARG A 81 16.95 -4.10 -1.46
CA ARG A 81 16.05 -4.58 -2.51
C ARG A 81 14.60 -4.23 -2.21
N LEU A 82 14.22 -4.16 -0.94
CA LEU A 82 12.89 -3.71 -0.53
C LEU A 82 12.57 -2.34 -1.15
N PHE A 83 13.50 -1.40 -1.03
CA PHE A 83 13.32 -0.07 -1.62
C PHE A 83 13.41 -0.12 -3.16
N SER A 84 14.49 -0.65 -3.71
CA SER A 84 14.78 -0.52 -5.15
C SER A 84 13.85 -1.33 -6.06
N HIS A 85 13.33 -2.47 -5.60
CA HIS A 85 12.55 -3.40 -6.43
C HIS A 85 11.08 -3.51 -6.03
N GLU A 86 10.71 -3.05 -4.83
CA GLU A 86 9.32 -3.10 -4.36
C GLU A 86 8.77 -1.69 -4.13
N LEU A 87 9.29 -0.94 -3.16
CA LEU A 87 8.72 0.36 -2.77
C LEU A 87 8.90 1.45 -3.82
N GLY A 88 10.06 1.58 -4.44
CA GLY A 88 10.35 2.62 -5.43
C GLY A 88 9.42 2.55 -6.65
N PRO A 89 9.29 1.37 -7.30
CA PRO A 89 8.31 1.16 -8.36
C PRO A 89 6.88 1.47 -7.91
N LYS A 90 6.47 0.98 -6.73
CA LYS A 90 5.12 1.20 -6.19
C LYS A 90 4.83 2.66 -5.89
N LEU A 91 5.77 3.39 -5.30
CA LEU A 91 5.65 4.83 -5.03
C LEU A 91 5.44 5.60 -6.33
N LYS A 92 6.29 5.36 -7.33
CA LYS A 92 6.21 6.01 -8.62
C LYS A 92 4.85 5.73 -9.28
N ASP A 93 4.46 4.46 -9.35
CA ASP A 93 3.22 4.04 -9.99
C ASP A 93 1.98 4.57 -9.24
N SER A 94 1.95 4.51 -7.90
CA SER A 94 0.88 5.09 -7.08
C SER A 94 0.75 6.59 -7.23
N PHE A 95 1.86 7.32 -7.31
CA PHE A 95 1.83 8.76 -7.57
C PHE A 95 1.20 9.07 -8.93
N PHE A 96 1.51 8.28 -9.96
CA PHE A 96 0.87 8.41 -11.28
C PHE A 96 -0.63 8.09 -11.22
N ILE A 97 -1.03 7.01 -10.53
CA ILE A 97 -2.45 6.66 -10.35
C ILE A 97 -3.19 7.82 -9.67
N GLN A 98 -2.67 8.31 -8.55
CA GLN A 98 -3.28 9.42 -7.82
C GLN A 98 -3.41 10.66 -8.71
N SER A 99 -2.35 11.01 -9.46
CA SER A 99 -2.35 12.16 -10.36
C SER A 99 -3.41 12.02 -11.47
N LEU A 100 -3.57 10.83 -12.04
CA LEU A 100 -4.57 10.56 -13.07
C LEU A 100 -6.00 10.58 -12.51
N ILE A 101 -6.23 10.01 -11.32
CA ILE A 101 -7.53 10.04 -10.66
C ILE A 101 -7.96 11.49 -10.39
N THR A 102 -7.05 12.31 -9.85
CA THR A 102 -7.30 13.72 -9.56
C THR A 102 -7.54 14.54 -10.84
N GLN A 103 -6.80 14.27 -11.93
CA GLN A 103 -6.96 14.99 -13.20
C GLN A 103 -8.21 14.56 -14.00
N CYS A 104 -8.66 13.31 -13.85
CA CYS A 104 -9.82 12.80 -14.58
C CYS A 104 -11.17 13.16 -13.94
N GLY A 105 -11.22 13.79 -12.76
CA GLY A 105 -12.48 14.23 -12.16
C GLY A 105 -13.53 13.12 -12.06
N ILE A 106 -13.11 11.91 -11.67
CA ILE A 106 -14.08 10.87 -11.33
C ILE A 106 -14.57 11.21 -9.92
N ASP A 107 -15.63 12.01 -9.87
CA ASP A 107 -16.51 12.12 -8.72
C ASP A 107 -16.93 10.70 -8.31
N GLU A 108 -16.34 10.14 -7.26
CA GLU A 108 -16.94 9.00 -6.55
C GLU A 108 -18.17 9.52 -5.77
N LYS A 109 -19.23 9.80 -6.52
CA LYS A 109 -20.60 9.71 -6.03
C LYS A 109 -21.23 8.47 -6.64
N ASN A 110 -21.24 7.37 -5.88
CA ASN A 110 -22.35 6.43 -5.85
C ASN A 110 -22.32 5.60 -4.58
#